data_AF-A0A7C1YAS9-F1
#
_entry.id   AF-A0A7C1YAS9-F1
#
_cell.length_a   1.000
_cell.length_b   1.000
_cell.length_c   1.000
_cell.angle_alpha   90.00
_cell.angle_beta   90.00
_cell.angle_gamma   90.00
#
_symmetry.space_group_name_H-M   'P 1'
#
loop_
_entity.id
_entity.type
_entity.pdbx_description
1 polymer ?
#
loop_
_entity_poly.entity_id
_entity_poly.type
_entity_poly.pdbx_seq_one_letter_code
_entity_poly.pdbx_strand_id
1 'polypeptide(L)'
;SWFLPSVLVSAGMGKIDFALGATMAVRRDVLEKIGGFKTLAAYLADDHMLGKLVSACGFKVVLSNYIVENVVFEKDLAALFRHELRWARTVRTIEPLGHAFSFVMYGVPLSFFGALLIDLTVDWDWFEAAVVLLAVGLRVRIHATVAKKIGLAPGSHPLWLVPLRDILSFLIWGASFLGRRVNWKGMDFTVDSKGLMTMTEEKQG
;
A
#
# COMPACT_ATOMS: atom_id res chain seq x y z
N SER A 1 6.92 -4.65 5.47
CA SER A 1 5.70 -4.18 4.81
C SER A 1 5.96 -2.79 4.26
N TRP A 2 5.48 -2.48 3.05
CA TRP A 2 5.69 -1.18 2.38
C TRP A 2 4.73 -0.09 2.89
N PHE A 3 3.61 -0.49 3.50
CA PHE A 3 2.52 0.36 3.95
C PHE A 3 2.91 1.37 5.06
N LEU A 4 3.60 0.91 6.11
CA LEU A 4 4.01 1.82 7.19
C LEU A 4 4.93 2.94 6.68
N PRO A 5 5.99 2.65 5.90
CA PRO A 5 6.77 3.68 5.24
C PRO A 5 5.95 4.62 4.34
N SER A 6 5.00 4.11 3.54
CA SER A 6 4.20 4.98 2.66
C SER A 6 3.29 5.93 3.44
N VAL A 7 2.68 5.46 4.54
CA VAL A 7 1.88 6.30 5.43
C VAL A 7 2.74 7.39 6.09
N LEU A 8 3.94 7.04 6.56
CA LEU A 8 4.85 8.01 7.19
C LEU A 8 5.36 9.06 6.20
N VAL A 9 5.63 8.67 4.95
CA VAL A 9 6.01 9.62 3.89
C VAL A 9 4.84 10.56 3.60
N SER A 10 3.61 10.04 3.44
CA SER A 10 2.41 10.86 3.23
C SER A 10 2.18 11.84 4.39
N ALA A 11 2.29 11.36 5.64
CA ALA A 11 2.21 12.20 6.84
C ALA A 11 3.31 13.27 6.93
N GLY A 12 4.50 13.00 6.39
CA GLY A 12 5.61 13.95 6.35
C GLY A 12 5.52 14.98 5.23
N MET A 13 4.78 14.67 4.15
CA MET A 13 4.65 15.54 2.97
C MET A 13 3.47 16.51 3.04
N GLY A 14 2.54 16.36 3.99
CA GLY A 14 1.38 17.25 4.06
C GLY A 14 0.41 17.00 5.21
N LYS A 15 -0.78 17.58 5.09
CA LYS A 15 -1.88 17.37 6.04
C LYS A 15 -2.41 15.95 5.89
N ILE A 16 -2.43 15.19 6.98
CA ILE A 16 -3.14 13.91 7.03
C ILE A 16 -4.64 14.19 6.92
N ASP A 17 -5.26 13.69 5.86
CA ASP A 17 -6.69 13.78 5.60
C ASP A 17 -7.31 12.41 5.29
N PHE A 18 -6.65 11.32 5.67
CA PHE A 18 -7.12 9.95 5.52
C PHE A 18 -7.06 9.23 6.86
N ALA A 19 -7.94 8.23 7.04
CA ALA A 19 -7.88 7.31 8.18
C ALA A 19 -7.45 5.91 7.71
N LEU A 20 -7.06 5.05 8.66
CA LEU A 20 -6.52 3.71 8.39
C LEU A 20 -7.48 2.65 8.92
N GLY A 21 -8.02 1.80 8.04
CA GLY A 21 -9.07 0.84 8.38
C GLY A 21 -8.74 -0.17 9.49
N ALA A 22 -7.47 -0.35 9.86
CA ALA A 22 -7.08 -1.24 10.95
C ALA A 22 -7.64 -0.78 12.31
N THR A 23 -7.61 0.51 12.61
CA THR A 23 -8.19 1.08 13.84
C THR A 23 -8.44 2.57 13.66
N MET A 24 -9.69 3.00 13.84
CA MET A 24 -10.11 4.39 13.71
C MET A 24 -11.04 4.78 14.86
N ALA A 25 -10.93 6.02 15.32
CA ALA A 25 -11.85 6.61 16.26
C ALA A 25 -12.31 7.97 15.74
N VAL A 26 -13.62 8.18 15.70
CA VAL A 26 -14.25 9.44 15.32
C VAL A 26 -15.27 9.82 16.38
N ARG A 27 -15.35 11.12 16.70
CA ARG A 27 -16.39 11.62 17.62
C ARG A 27 -17.76 11.47 16.97
N ARG A 28 -18.76 11.07 17.74
CA ARG A 28 -20.13 10.85 17.26
C ARG A 28 -20.72 12.09 16.58
N ASP A 29 -20.55 13.27 17.18
CA ASP A 29 -21.06 14.52 16.62
C ASP A 29 -20.41 14.89 15.28
N VAL A 30 -19.14 14.54 15.09
CA VAL A 30 -18.44 14.73 13.81
C VAL A 30 -18.95 13.74 12.76
N LEU A 31 -19.16 12.48 13.15
CA LEU A 31 -19.74 11.46 12.27
C LEU A 31 -21.14 11.84 11.80
N GLU A 32 -21.97 12.39 12.69
CA GLU A 32 -23.31 12.89 12.34
C GLU A 32 -23.22 14.08 11.38
N LYS A 33 -22.26 15.00 11.59
CA LYS A 33 -22.04 16.15 10.68
C LYS A 33 -21.67 15.76 9.25
N ILE A 34 -21.00 14.62 9.04
CA ILE A 34 -20.67 14.13 7.69
C ILE A 34 -21.78 13.26 7.06
N GLY A 35 -22.94 13.14 7.72
CA GLY A 35 -24.08 12.35 7.24
C GLY A 35 -24.12 10.90 7.73
N GLY A 36 -23.27 10.54 8.68
CA GLY A 36 -23.21 9.21 9.29
C GLY A 36 -22.64 8.12 8.38
N PHE A 37 -22.74 6.86 8.82
CA PHE A 37 -22.18 5.71 8.10
C PHE A 37 -22.79 5.50 6.70
N LYS A 38 -24.02 5.97 6.47
CA LYS A 38 -24.69 5.84 5.17
C LYS A 38 -23.90 6.55 4.05
N THR A 39 -23.26 7.68 4.35
CA THR A 39 -22.40 8.41 3.40
C THR A 39 -21.19 7.57 2.98
N LEU A 40 -20.66 6.74 3.87
CA LEU A 40 -19.44 5.97 3.63
C LEU A 40 -19.69 4.66 2.87
N ALA A 41 -20.90 4.09 2.98
CA ALA A 41 -21.24 2.77 2.45
C ALA A 41 -21.07 2.62 0.92
N ALA A 42 -21.09 3.73 0.18
CA ALA A 42 -20.93 3.73 -1.28
C ALA A 42 -19.46 3.69 -1.74
N TYR A 43 -18.50 3.89 -0.83
CA TYR A 43 -17.08 4.01 -1.16
C TYR A 43 -16.32 2.72 -0.88
N LEU A 44 -15.40 2.36 -1.79
CA LEU A 44 -14.55 1.17 -1.61
C LEU A 44 -13.60 1.28 -0.40
N ALA A 45 -13.11 2.50 -0.13
CA ALA A 45 -12.28 2.82 1.02
C ALA A 45 -13.01 3.83 1.90
N ASP A 46 -13.89 3.28 2.74
CA ASP A 46 -14.67 4.00 3.72
C ASP A 46 -13.79 4.69 4.77
N ASP A 47 -12.67 4.07 5.15
CA ASP A 47 -11.64 4.62 6.03
C ASP A 47 -10.99 5.90 5.47
N HIS A 48 -10.51 5.85 4.23
CA HIS A 48 -9.95 7.01 3.56
C HIS A 48 -11.01 8.12 3.42
N MET A 49 -12.23 7.76 3.01
CA MET A 49 -13.31 8.72 2.82
C MET A 49 -13.74 9.38 4.14
N LEU A 50 -13.77 8.63 5.24
CA LEU A 50 -14.03 9.16 6.58
C LEU A 50 -13.03 10.26 6.92
N GLY A 51 -11.72 10.00 6.76
CA GLY A 51 -10.68 11.00 6.99
C GLY A 51 -10.90 12.27 6.14
N LYS A 52 -11.22 12.07 4.86
CA LYS A 52 -11.36 13.18 3.90
C LYS A 52 -12.54 14.07 4.24
N LEU A 53 -13.69 13.47 4.55
CA LEU A 53 -14.91 14.19 4.94
C LEU A 53 -14.73 14.92 6.28
N VAL A 54 -14.09 14.28 7.26
CA VAL A 54 -13.77 14.89 8.55
C VAL A 54 -12.85 16.10 8.37
N SER A 55 -11.80 15.96 7.55
CA SER A 55 -10.85 17.03 7.21
C SER A 55 -11.54 18.19 6.48
N ALA A 56 -12.47 17.89 5.56
CA ALA A 56 -13.25 18.88 4.81
C ALA A 56 -14.23 19.66 5.71
N CYS A 57 -14.73 19.07 6.79
CA CYS A 57 -15.51 19.76 7.82
C CYS A 57 -14.66 20.61 8.78
N GLY A 58 -13.36 20.78 8.52
CA GLY A 58 -12.45 21.61 9.31
C GLY A 58 -11.87 20.90 10.56
N PHE A 59 -12.18 19.62 10.76
CA PHE A 59 -11.58 18.86 11.86
C PHE A 59 -10.18 18.36 11.50
N LYS A 60 -9.37 18.10 12.52
CA LYS A 60 -8.03 17.54 12.36
C LYS A 60 -8.09 16.01 12.39
N VAL A 61 -7.49 15.36 11.40
CA VAL A 61 -7.21 13.92 11.42
C VAL A 61 -5.79 13.72 11.97
N VAL A 62 -5.61 12.78 12.88
CA VAL A 62 -4.32 12.51 13.53
C VAL A 62 -4.02 11.01 13.50
N LEU A 63 -2.76 10.67 13.24
CA LEU A 63 -2.28 9.29 13.37
C LEU A 63 -1.97 8.98 14.84
N SER A 64 -2.45 7.85 15.32
CA SER A 64 -2.06 7.33 16.64
C SER A 64 -0.63 6.81 16.58
N ASN A 65 0.14 7.05 17.65
CA ASN A 65 1.47 6.45 17.83
C ASN A 65 1.41 4.97 18.23
N TYR A 66 0.20 4.44 18.46
CA TYR A 66 0.00 3.04 18.81
C TYR A 66 0.09 2.16 17.56
N ILE A 67 1.00 1.18 17.59
CA ILE A 67 1.20 0.24 16.49
C ILE A 67 0.32 -0.99 16.76
N VAL A 68 -0.61 -1.24 15.83
CA VAL A 68 -1.48 -2.42 15.87
C VAL A 68 -0.82 -3.53 15.07
N GLU A 69 -0.81 -4.75 15.62
CA GLU A 69 -0.36 -5.93 14.90
C GLU A 69 -1.43 -6.34 13.87
N ASN A 70 -1.02 -6.49 12.61
CA ASN A 70 -1.90 -6.99 11.55
C ASN A 70 -1.61 -8.47 11.33
N VAL A 71 -2.60 -9.32 11.62
CA VAL A 71 -2.48 -10.77 11.39
C VAL A 71 -2.96 -11.08 9.98
N VAL A 72 -2.07 -11.67 9.18
CA VAL A 72 -2.34 -12.15 7.81
C VAL A 72 -2.74 -13.62 7.91
N PHE A 73 -3.97 -13.95 7.50
CA PHE A 73 -4.59 -15.29 7.63
C PHE A 73 -4.67 -16.05 6.29
N GLU A 74 -3.96 -15.56 5.28
CA GLU A 74 -4.02 -16.04 3.91
C GLU A 74 -3.43 -17.45 3.82
N LYS A 75 -4.22 -18.38 3.30
CA LYS A 75 -3.89 -19.82 3.29
C LYS A 75 -2.74 -20.18 2.36
N ASP A 76 -2.52 -19.38 1.31
CA ASP A 76 -1.50 -19.63 0.29
C ASP A 76 -1.05 -18.32 -0.38
N LEU A 77 0.03 -18.41 -1.18
CA LEU A 77 0.61 -17.27 -1.91
C LEU A 77 -0.34 -16.66 -2.94
N ALA A 78 -1.24 -17.44 -3.53
CA ALA A 78 -2.19 -16.95 -4.52
C ALA A 78 -3.31 -16.13 -3.86
N ALA A 79 -3.77 -16.54 -2.69
CA ALA A 79 -4.70 -15.80 -1.84
C ALA A 79 -4.07 -14.49 -1.38
N LEU A 80 -2.81 -14.53 -0.91
CA LEU A 80 -2.04 -13.33 -0.58
C LEU A 80 -1.93 -12.38 -1.78
N PHE A 81 -1.55 -12.88 -2.95
CA PHE A 81 -1.43 -12.07 -4.15
C PHE A 81 -2.77 -11.42 -4.54
N ARG A 82 -3.88 -12.16 -4.53
CA ARG A 82 -5.22 -11.61 -4.82
C ARG A 82 -5.62 -10.54 -3.81
N HIS A 83 -5.37 -10.78 -2.53
CA HIS A 83 -5.65 -9.82 -1.47
C HIS A 83 -4.87 -8.52 -1.68
N GLU A 84 -3.55 -8.62 -1.84
CA GLU A 84 -2.68 -7.47 -2.00
C GLU A 84 -2.92 -6.73 -3.33
N LEU A 85 -3.25 -7.45 -4.42
CA LEU A 85 -3.63 -6.84 -5.69
C LEU A 85 -4.91 -6.03 -5.58
N ARG A 86 -5.91 -6.55 -4.86
CA ARG A 86 -7.14 -5.81 -4.56
C ARG A 86 -6.83 -4.53 -3.77
N TRP A 87 -5.99 -4.61 -2.75
CA TRP A 87 -5.54 -3.45 -1.98
C TRP A 87 -4.78 -2.44 -2.84
N ALA A 88 -3.82 -2.89 -3.67
CA ALA A 88 -3.08 -2.02 -4.56
C ALA A 88 -4.00 -1.30 -5.57
N ARG A 89 -5.02 -2.00 -6.11
CA ARG A 89 -6.05 -1.38 -6.95
C ARG A 89 -6.89 -0.35 -6.18
N THR A 90 -7.19 -0.62 -4.91
CA THR A 90 -7.92 0.32 -4.04
C THR A 90 -7.12 1.61 -3.86
N VAL A 91 -5.84 1.51 -3.49
CA VAL A 91 -4.93 2.66 -3.35
C VAL A 91 -4.80 3.41 -4.67
N ARG A 92 -4.62 2.70 -5.79
CA ARG A 92 -4.56 3.30 -7.14
C ARG A 92 -5.81 4.12 -7.48
N THR A 93 -6.98 3.69 -7.05
CA THR A 93 -8.22 4.41 -7.33
C THR A 93 -8.33 5.70 -6.51
N ILE A 94 -7.85 5.67 -5.27
CA ILE A 94 -7.98 6.79 -4.33
C ILE A 94 -6.88 7.85 -4.56
N GLU A 95 -5.64 7.39 -4.74
CA GLU A 95 -4.46 8.23 -4.97
C GLU A 95 -3.70 7.78 -6.23
N PRO A 96 -4.26 8.00 -7.43
CA PRO A 96 -3.69 7.46 -8.67
C PRO A 96 -2.26 7.94 -8.94
N LEU A 97 -1.98 9.22 -8.72
CA LEU A 97 -0.64 9.79 -8.91
C LEU A 97 0.33 9.30 -7.84
N GLY A 98 -0.07 9.30 -6.56
CA GLY A 98 0.74 8.79 -5.47
C GLY A 98 1.10 7.31 -5.67
N HIS A 99 0.13 6.51 -6.07
CA HIS A 99 0.33 5.11 -6.42
C HIS A 99 1.23 4.95 -7.66
N ALA A 100 1.03 5.75 -8.71
CA ALA A 100 1.88 5.70 -9.91
C ALA A 100 3.34 6.01 -9.60
N PHE A 101 3.62 7.05 -8.80
CA PHE A 101 4.98 7.42 -8.42
C PHE A 101 5.56 6.58 -7.27
N SER A 102 4.77 5.74 -6.60
CA SER A 102 5.25 4.87 -5.52
C SER A 102 6.31 3.85 -5.95
N PHE A 103 6.49 3.64 -7.26
CA PHE A 103 7.48 2.70 -7.79
C PHE A 103 8.92 2.98 -7.32
N VAL A 104 9.24 4.25 -7.02
CA VAL A 104 10.55 4.67 -6.50
C VAL A 104 10.90 4.03 -5.15
N MET A 105 9.90 3.48 -4.44
CA MET A 105 10.07 2.82 -3.14
C MET A 105 10.56 1.36 -3.25
N TYR A 106 10.58 0.77 -4.45
CA TYR A 106 11.01 -0.61 -4.71
C TYR A 106 12.47 -0.65 -5.15
N GLY A 107 13.37 -0.44 -4.18
CA GLY A 107 14.81 -0.29 -4.44
C GLY A 107 15.47 -1.54 -5.03
N VAL A 108 15.03 -2.76 -4.66
CA VAL A 108 15.64 -3.98 -5.20
C VAL A 108 15.31 -4.16 -6.68
N PRO A 109 14.03 -4.14 -7.13
CA PRO A 109 13.70 -4.13 -8.56
C PRO A 109 14.38 -3.02 -9.37
N LEU A 110 14.41 -1.79 -8.85
CA LEU A 110 15.08 -0.67 -9.52
C LEU A 110 16.59 -0.87 -9.67
N SER A 111 17.23 -1.55 -8.71
CA SER A 111 18.66 -1.88 -8.82
C SER A 111 18.95 -2.84 -9.97
N PHE A 112 18.05 -3.79 -10.26
CA PHE A 112 18.20 -4.68 -11.42
C PHE A 112 18.04 -3.94 -12.74
N PHE A 113 17.09 -3.00 -12.83
CA PHE A 113 16.99 -2.13 -14.02
C PHE A 113 18.23 -1.25 -14.18
N GLY A 114 18.77 -0.71 -13.08
CA GLY A 114 20.01 0.06 -13.09
C GLY A 114 21.21 -0.78 -13.54
N ALA A 115 21.35 -2.01 -13.03
CA ALA A 115 22.39 -2.95 -13.45
C ALA A 115 22.28 -3.29 -14.94
N LEU A 116 21.08 -3.57 -15.45
CA LEU A 116 20.87 -3.81 -16.88
C LEU A 116 21.26 -2.61 -17.74
N LEU A 117 20.99 -1.38 -17.28
CA LEU A 117 21.40 -0.18 -18.01
C LEU A 117 22.93 0.00 -18.00
N ILE A 118 23.61 -0.39 -16.91
CA ILE A 118 25.07 -0.37 -16.82
C ILE A 118 25.65 -1.40 -17.81
N ASP A 119 25.19 -2.65 -17.78
CA ASP A 119 25.62 -3.72 -18.70
C ASP A 119 25.50 -3.30 -20.17
N LEU A 120 24.40 -2.62 -20.53
CA LEU A 120 24.18 -2.12 -21.88
C LEU A 120 25.05 -0.92 -22.29
N THR A 121 25.73 -0.26 -21.35
CA THR A 121 26.45 1.01 -21.61
C THR A 121 27.92 0.99 -21.22
N VAL A 122 28.34 0.12 -20.30
CA VAL A 122 29.68 0.07 -19.69
C VAL A 122 30.03 -1.38 -19.36
N ASP A 123 31.15 -1.90 -19.89
CA ASP A 123 31.65 -3.27 -19.64
C ASP A 123 32.30 -3.41 -18.23
N TRP A 124 31.56 -3.07 -17.17
CA TRP A 124 32.02 -3.15 -15.77
C TRP A 124 31.20 -4.17 -14.98
N ASP A 125 31.35 -5.45 -15.29
CA ASP A 125 30.59 -6.57 -14.72
C ASP A 125 30.53 -6.56 -13.17
N TRP A 126 31.61 -6.13 -12.51
CA TRP A 126 31.67 -6.08 -11.04
C TRP A 126 30.82 -4.95 -10.44
N PHE A 127 30.60 -3.87 -11.19
CA PHE A 127 29.88 -2.69 -10.73
C PHE A 127 28.38 -2.94 -10.67
N GLU A 128 27.84 -3.71 -11.61
CA GLU A 128 26.44 -4.16 -11.63
C GLU A 128 26.09 -4.96 -10.38
N ALA A 129 26.90 -5.98 -10.08
CA ALA A 129 26.76 -6.81 -8.90
C ALA A 129 26.86 -5.95 -7.63
N ALA A 130 27.79 -4.99 -7.59
CA ALA A 130 27.94 -4.08 -6.45
C ALA A 130 26.69 -3.22 -6.22
N VAL A 131 26.06 -2.70 -7.28
CA VAL A 131 24.82 -1.89 -7.19
C VAL A 131 23.67 -2.72 -6.62
N VAL A 132 23.46 -3.93 -7.13
CA VAL A 132 22.39 -4.82 -6.64
C VAL A 132 22.64 -5.24 -5.18
N LEU A 133 23.87 -5.63 -4.84
CA LEU A 133 24.24 -6.01 -3.47
C LEU A 133 24.07 -4.85 -2.49
N LEU A 134 24.45 -3.64 -2.90
CA LEU A 134 24.27 -2.43 -2.08
C LEU A 134 22.78 -2.14 -1.86
N ALA A 135 21.95 -2.22 -2.91
CA ALA A 135 20.51 -1.99 -2.80
C ALA A 135 19.84 -3.02 -1.87
N VAL A 136 20.17 -4.30 -2.03
CA VAL A 136 19.70 -5.38 -1.16
C VAL A 136 20.14 -5.15 0.29
N GLY A 137 21.43 -4.85 0.51
CA GLY A 137 21.99 -4.59 1.84
C GLY A 137 21.33 -3.41 2.54
N LEU A 138 21.12 -2.30 1.83
CA LEU A 138 20.41 -1.13 2.35
C LEU A 138 18.95 -1.45 2.67
N ARG A 139 18.26 -2.20 1.79
CA ARG A 139 16.86 -2.60 2.01
C ARG A 139 16.72 -3.46 3.26
N VAL A 140 17.58 -4.46 3.42
CA VAL A 140 17.63 -5.33 4.62
C VAL A 140 17.93 -4.50 5.87
N ARG A 141 18.88 -3.57 5.81
CA ARG A 141 19.25 -2.71 6.94
C ARG A 141 18.10 -1.79 7.37
N ILE A 142 17.37 -1.21 6.43
CA ILE A 142 16.17 -0.41 6.72
C ILE A 142 15.13 -1.27 7.44
N HIS A 143 14.83 -2.46 6.91
CA HIS A 143 13.88 -3.38 7.52
C HIS A 143 14.27 -3.79 8.95
N ALA A 144 15.53 -4.14 9.17
CA ALA A 144 16.03 -4.49 10.50
C ALA A 144 15.93 -3.30 11.48
N THR A 145 16.25 -2.09 11.01
CA THR A 145 16.17 -0.87 11.82
C THR A 145 14.74 -0.53 12.20
N VAL A 146 13.80 -0.61 11.25
CA VAL A 146 12.37 -0.39 11.50
C VAL A 146 11.85 -1.43 12.48
N ALA A 147 12.13 -2.72 12.25
CA ALA A 147 11.71 -3.81 13.13
C ALA A 147 12.16 -3.60 14.58
N LYS A 148 13.42 -3.19 14.78
CA LYS A 148 13.96 -2.85 16.10
C LYS A 148 13.24 -1.65 16.73
N LYS A 149 12.98 -0.59 15.95
CA LYS A 149 12.32 0.63 16.44
C LYS A 149 10.86 0.39 16.85
N ILE A 150 10.16 -0.53 16.20
CA ILE A 150 8.77 -0.86 16.52
C ILE A 150 8.64 -2.01 17.52
N GLY A 151 9.76 -2.48 18.10
CA GLY A 151 9.77 -3.47 19.18
C GLY A 151 9.50 -4.91 18.74
N LEU A 152 9.71 -5.26 17.45
CA LEU A 152 9.60 -6.65 17.01
C LEU A 152 10.74 -7.49 17.59
N ALA A 153 10.42 -8.71 18.01
CA ALA A 153 11.40 -9.63 18.58
C ALA A 153 12.52 -9.95 17.56
N PRO A 154 13.81 -9.92 17.98
CA PRO A 154 14.90 -10.34 17.10
C PRO A 154 14.64 -11.75 16.55
N GLY A 155 14.73 -11.91 15.22
CA GLY A 155 14.53 -13.21 14.57
C GLY A 155 13.07 -13.59 14.26
N SER A 156 12.07 -12.78 14.63
CA SER A 156 10.66 -13.05 14.29
C SER A 156 10.36 -12.97 12.79
N HIS A 157 11.25 -12.33 12.01
CA HIS A 157 11.12 -12.19 10.57
C HIS A 157 12.44 -12.53 9.87
N PRO A 158 12.45 -13.51 8.97
CA PRO A 158 13.66 -13.87 8.24
C PRO A 158 14.06 -12.74 7.28
N LEU A 159 15.23 -12.13 7.51
CA LEU A 159 15.74 -11.00 6.71
C LEU A 159 15.98 -11.36 5.24
N TRP A 160 16.25 -12.63 4.94
CA TRP A 160 16.43 -13.11 3.57
C TRP A 160 15.14 -13.05 2.73
N LEU A 161 13.96 -12.97 3.35
CA LEU A 161 12.69 -12.75 2.63
C LEU A 161 12.50 -11.30 2.21
N VAL A 162 13.28 -10.34 2.72
CA VAL A 162 13.09 -8.91 2.42
C VAL A 162 13.21 -8.61 0.92
N PRO A 163 14.24 -9.08 0.19
CA PRO A 163 14.36 -8.84 -1.24
C PRO A 163 13.22 -9.49 -2.04
N LEU A 164 12.85 -10.74 -1.69
CA LEU A 164 11.75 -11.45 -2.34
C LEU A 164 10.42 -10.71 -2.14
N ARG A 165 10.18 -10.20 -0.92
CA ARG A 165 9.00 -9.40 -0.60
C ARG A 165 8.98 -8.08 -1.37
N ASP A 166 10.14 -7.45 -1.58
CA ASP A 166 10.25 -6.20 -2.34
C ASP A 166 9.88 -6.41 -3.81
N ILE A 167 10.41 -7.48 -4.43
CA ILE A 167 10.09 -7.90 -5.79
C ILE A 167 8.60 -8.23 -5.92
N LEU A 168 8.04 -9.03 -5.00
CA LEU A 168 6.61 -9.37 -5.01
C LEU A 168 5.75 -8.10 -4.93
N SER A 169 6.12 -7.14 -4.09
CA SER A 169 5.39 -5.88 -3.94
C SER A 169 5.42 -5.06 -5.25
N PHE A 170 6.57 -5.02 -5.93
CA PHE A 170 6.70 -4.36 -7.24
C PHE A 170 5.86 -5.04 -8.34
N LEU A 171 5.82 -6.37 -8.36
CA LEU A 171 4.97 -7.11 -9.29
C LEU A 171 3.49 -6.84 -9.05
N ILE A 172 3.05 -6.79 -7.79
CA ILE A 172 1.68 -6.44 -7.41
C ILE A 172 1.36 -5.00 -7.80
N TRP A 173 2.29 -4.07 -7.58
CA TRP A 173 2.17 -2.69 -8.03
C TRP A 173 1.96 -2.61 -9.54
N GLY A 174 2.79 -3.28 -10.34
CA GLY A 174 2.63 -3.33 -11.81
C GLY A 174 1.31 -3.97 -12.23
N ALA A 175 0.95 -5.10 -11.61
CA ALA A 175 -0.30 -5.80 -11.88
C ALA A 175 -1.55 -4.98 -11.50
N SER A 176 -1.44 -4.03 -10.57
CA SER A 176 -2.57 -3.17 -10.17
C SER A 176 -3.07 -2.27 -11.30
N PHE A 177 -2.23 -1.97 -12.30
CA PHE A 177 -2.61 -1.21 -13.51
C PHE A 177 -3.33 -2.09 -14.53
N LEU A 178 -3.18 -3.41 -14.43
CA LEU A 178 -3.88 -4.37 -15.26
C LEU A 178 -5.28 -4.60 -14.67
N GLY A 179 -6.29 -3.99 -15.26
CA GLY A 179 -7.71 -4.19 -14.90
C GLY A 179 -8.25 -3.27 -13.79
N ARG A 180 -9.59 -3.19 -13.72
CA ARG A 180 -10.34 -2.32 -12.79
C ARG A 180 -11.32 -3.07 -11.87
N ARG A 181 -11.42 -4.40 -11.99
CA ARG A 181 -12.36 -5.21 -11.20
C ARG A 181 -11.81 -5.46 -9.79
N VAL A 182 -12.66 -5.31 -8.79
CA VAL A 182 -12.36 -5.61 -7.39
C VAL A 182 -13.42 -6.59 -6.90
N ASN A 183 -13.00 -7.78 -6.46
CA ASN A 183 -13.89 -8.70 -5.77
C ASN A 183 -13.98 -8.30 -4.30
N TRP A 184 -15.19 -8.04 -3.82
CA TRP A 184 -15.46 -7.67 -2.42
C TRP A 184 -16.64 -8.49 -1.89
N LYS A 185 -16.41 -9.24 -0.80
CA LYS A 185 -17.40 -10.15 -0.19
C LYS A 185 -18.07 -11.11 -1.21
N GLY A 186 -17.32 -11.58 -2.20
CA GLY A 186 -17.81 -12.51 -3.22
C GLY A 186 -18.55 -11.86 -4.39
N MET A 187 -18.69 -10.52 -4.42
CA MET A 187 -19.29 -9.78 -5.54
C MET A 187 -18.22 -8.99 -6.29
N ASP A 188 -18.34 -8.94 -7.62
CA ASP A 188 -17.44 -8.17 -8.47
C ASP A 188 -17.93 -6.73 -8.63
N PHE A 189 -17.11 -5.78 -8.18
CA PHE A 189 -17.38 -4.36 -8.35
C PHE A 189 -16.44 -3.75 -9.39
N THR A 190 -16.98 -2.81 -10.15
CA THR A 190 -16.17 -1.81 -10.85
C THR A 190 -16.10 -0.57 -9.99
N VAL A 191 -14.91 0.03 -9.93
CA VAL A 191 -14.70 1.25 -9.15
C VAL A 191 -14.36 2.37 -10.12
N ASP A 192 -15.13 3.45 -10.03
CA ASP A 192 -14.90 4.63 -10.83
C ASP A 192 -13.70 5.45 -10.31
N SER A 193 -13.34 6.52 -11.02
CA SER A 193 -12.24 7.41 -10.63
C SER A 193 -12.50 8.19 -9.33
N LYS A 194 -13.71 8.13 -8.77
CA LYS A 194 -14.10 8.75 -7.50
C LYS A 194 -14.13 7.75 -6.34
N GLY A 195 -13.82 6.47 -6.59
CA GLY A 195 -13.84 5.43 -5.57
C GLY A 195 -15.23 4.84 -5.28
N LEU A 196 -16.25 5.18 -6.09
CA LEU A 196 -17.60 4.64 -5.96
C LEU A 196 -17.66 3.23 -6.52
N MET A 197 -18.28 2.33 -5.74
CA MET A 197 -18.48 0.94 -6.14
C MET A 197 -19.79 0.79 -6.91
N THR A 198 -19.71 0.33 -8.16
CA THR A 198 -20.87 -0.10 -8.94
C THR A 198 -20.78 -1.61 -9.15
N MET A 199 -21.87 -2.33 -8.85
CA MET A 199 -21.94 -3.77 -9.13
C MET A 199 -21.69 -4.02 -10.61
N THR A 200 -20.84 -5.00 -10.92
CA THR A 200 -20.67 -5.45 -12.30
C THR A 200 -21.92 -6.26 -12.65
N GLU A 201 -22.77 -5.74 -13.54
CA GLU A 201 -23.84 -6.56 -14.12
C GLU A 201 -23.19 -7.76 -14.82
N GLU A 202 -23.52 -8.97 -14.37
CA GLU A 202 -23.24 -10.17 -15.15
C GLU A 202 -23.93 -9.99 -16.51
N LYS A 203 -23.15 -9.93 -17.59
CA LYS A 203 -23.69 -10.23 -18.91
C LYS A 203 -24.22 -11.66 -18.83
N GLN A 204 -25.54 -11.80 -18.72
CA GLN A 204 -26.24 -13.04 -19.02
C GLN A 204 -25.81 -13.44 -20.44
N GLY A 205 -24.95 -14.45 -20.51
CA GLY A 205 -24.64 -15.19 -21.73
C GLY A 205 -25.59 -16.35 -21.88
#